data_AF-A0A257AI35-F1
#
_entry.id   AF-A0A257AI35-F1
#
_cell.length_a   1.000
_cell.length_b   1.000
_cell.length_c   1.000
_cell.angle_alpha   90.00
_cell.angle_beta   90.00
_cell.angle_gamma   90.00
#
_symmetry.space_group_name_H-M   'P 1'
#
loop_
_entity.id
_entity.type
_entity.pdbx_description
1 polymer ?
#
loop_
_entity_poly.entity_id
_entity_poly.type
_entity_poly.pdbx_seq_one_letter_code
_entity_poly.pdbx_strand_id
1 'polypeptide(L)'
;MTLLQCKKFKSHSGLELDFKIDCDYLSDSDIECIAKLIAKRTVFGHVYGIPRGGMRLEKALKPYHDDNVSTVLVADDVLTTGQSMEGVRVFFEEHGFDVIGWVIFARKKPPEWVNAVFILGGLVG
;
A
#
# COMPACT_ATOMS: atom_id res chain seq x y z
N MET A 1 -11.52 -17.54 6.76
CA MET A 1 -11.56 -17.22 5.31
C MET A 1 -10.14 -17.31 4.77
N THR A 2 -9.87 -16.88 3.54
CA THR A 2 -8.55 -16.94 2.88
C THR A 2 -8.19 -15.55 2.32
N LEU A 3 -6.91 -15.35 1.98
CA LEU A 3 -6.42 -14.11 1.35
C LEU A 3 -7.22 -13.75 0.10
N LEU A 4 -7.44 -14.70 -0.81
CA LEU A 4 -8.22 -14.53 -2.03
C LEU A 4 -9.56 -15.25 -1.90
N GLN A 5 -10.65 -14.55 -2.22
CA GLN A 5 -12.01 -15.07 -2.11
C GLN A 5 -12.80 -14.77 -3.39
N CYS A 6 -13.18 -15.80 -4.15
CA CYS A 6 -14.04 -15.70 -5.33
C CYS A 6 -15.51 -15.57 -4.91
N LYS A 7 -15.89 -14.38 -4.46
CA LYS A 7 -17.27 -14.03 -4.12
C LYS A 7 -17.54 -12.59 -4.49
N LYS A 8 -18.79 -12.34 -4.89
CA LYS A 8 -19.28 -10.98 -5.06
C LYS A 8 -19.18 -10.23 -3.73
N PHE A 9 -18.58 -9.05 -3.78
CA PHE A 9 -18.40 -8.19 -2.62
C PHE A 9 -18.61 -6.75 -3.03
N LYS A 10 -19.40 -6.02 -2.23
CA LYS A 10 -19.57 -4.58 -2.40
C LYS A 10 -18.42 -3.86 -1.70
N SER A 11 -17.57 -3.23 -2.50
CA SER A 11 -16.45 -2.44 -2.00
C SER A 11 -16.90 -1.22 -1.19
N HIS A 12 -15.95 -0.61 -0.45
CA HIS A 12 -16.21 0.62 0.29
C HIS A 12 -16.69 1.78 -0.61
N SER A 13 -16.28 1.79 -1.89
CA SER A 13 -16.76 2.73 -2.91
C SER A 13 -18.10 2.33 -3.55
N GLY A 14 -18.74 1.25 -3.08
CA GLY A 14 -20.04 0.78 -3.55
C GLY A 14 -20.01 -0.08 -4.82
N LEU A 15 -18.83 -0.27 -5.44
CA LEU A 15 -18.67 -1.13 -6.61
C LEU A 15 -18.79 -2.61 -6.22
N GLU A 16 -19.54 -3.38 -7.00
CA GLU A 16 -19.47 -4.85 -6.94
C GLU A 16 -18.17 -5.35 -7.56
N LEU A 17 -17.49 -6.24 -6.85
CA LEU A 17 -16.26 -6.88 -7.29
C LEU A 17 -16.43 -8.40 -7.19
N ASP A 18 -15.93 -9.13 -8.18
CA ASP A 18 -16.06 -10.60 -8.25
C ASP A 18 -15.13 -11.36 -7.30
N PHE A 19 -14.15 -10.65 -6.72
CA PHE A 19 -13.26 -11.21 -5.71
C PHE A 19 -12.80 -10.19 -4.66
N LYS A 20 -12.60 -10.69 -3.44
CA LYS A 20 -12.01 -9.96 -2.31
C LYS A 20 -10.55 -10.38 -2.10
N ILE A 21 -9.70 -9.39 -1.81
CA ILE A 21 -8.35 -9.57 -1.25
C ILE A 21 -8.45 -9.17 0.22
N ASP A 22 -8.02 -10.04 1.12
CA ASP A 22 -8.18 -9.89 2.56
C ASP A 22 -6.82 -10.06 3.24
N CYS A 23 -6.08 -8.96 3.36
CA CYS A 23 -4.69 -8.97 3.83
C CYS A 23 -4.54 -9.28 5.32
N ASP A 24 -5.65 -9.34 6.08
CA ASP A 24 -5.66 -9.91 7.43
C ASP A 24 -5.16 -11.37 7.46
N TYR A 25 -5.25 -12.08 6.33
CA TYR A 25 -4.74 -13.44 6.17
C TYR A 25 -3.27 -13.55 5.78
N LEU A 26 -2.58 -12.44 5.52
CA LEU A 26 -1.11 -12.46 5.44
C LEU A 26 -0.55 -12.65 6.84
N SER A 27 0.40 -13.57 7.00
CA SER A 27 1.14 -13.71 8.25
C SER A 27 2.08 -12.52 8.46
N ASP A 28 2.54 -12.30 9.69
CA ASP A 28 3.56 -11.27 9.94
C ASP A 28 4.85 -11.57 9.16
N SER A 29 5.24 -12.84 8.99
CA SER A 29 6.38 -13.22 8.16
C SER A 29 6.19 -12.92 6.67
N ASP A 30 4.97 -13.00 6.14
CA ASP A 30 4.68 -12.58 4.77
C ASP A 30 4.89 -11.07 4.63
N ILE A 31 4.39 -10.29 5.59
CA ILE A 31 4.51 -8.83 5.59
C ILE A 31 5.96 -8.39 5.77
N GLU A 32 6.74 -9.04 6.64
CA GLU A 32 8.17 -8.77 6.80
C GLU A 32 8.95 -9.06 5.51
N CYS A 33 8.62 -10.16 4.83
CA CYS A 33 9.20 -10.49 3.52
C CYS A 33 8.87 -9.40 2.49
N ILE A 34 7.61 -8.98 2.42
CA ILE A 34 7.15 -7.92 1.53
C ILE A 34 7.84 -6.58 1.84
N ALA A 35 7.93 -6.19 3.11
CA ALA A 35 8.63 -4.98 3.54
C ALA A 35 10.10 -4.99 3.09
N LYS A 36 10.78 -6.13 3.21
CA LYS A 36 12.14 -6.31 2.71
C LYS A 36 12.25 -6.15 1.19
N LEU A 37 11.24 -6.59 0.43
CA LEU A 37 11.21 -6.39 -1.03
C LEU A 37 11.04 -4.91 -1.40
N ILE A 38 10.21 -4.19 -0.65
CA ILE A 38 9.99 -2.75 -0.83
C ILE A 38 11.25 -1.96 -0.49
N ALA A 39 11.86 -2.23 0.68
CA ALA A 39 13.08 -1.55 1.14
C ALA A 39 14.28 -1.74 0.20
N LYS A 40 14.32 -2.82 -0.59
CA LYS A 40 15.33 -3.02 -1.65
C LYS A 40 15.14 -2.13 -2.87
N ARG A 41 13.96 -1.55 -3.05
CA ARG A 41 13.55 -0.78 -4.25
C ARG A 41 13.35 0.70 -3.96
N THR A 42 13.34 1.10 -2.69
CA THR A 42 13.01 2.46 -2.28
C THR A 42 13.72 2.80 -0.99
N VAL A 43 14.28 4.01 -0.95
CA VAL A 43 14.86 4.63 0.24
C VAL A 43 13.86 5.66 0.77
N PHE A 44 13.69 5.74 2.08
CA PHE A 44 12.77 6.64 2.77
C PHE A 44 13.27 6.88 4.20
N GLY A 45 12.89 7.99 4.83
CA GLY A 45 13.22 8.25 6.24
C GLY A 45 12.04 8.14 7.19
N HIS A 46 10.81 8.21 6.67
CA HIS A 46 9.61 8.05 7.47
C HIS A 46 8.64 7.10 6.78
N VAL A 47 7.81 6.43 7.58
CA VAL A 47 6.74 5.56 7.08
C VAL A 47 5.44 5.95 7.75
N TYR A 48 4.37 6.02 6.97
CA TYR A 48 3.01 6.23 7.45
C TYR A 48 2.09 5.16 6.89
N GLY A 49 1.50 4.34 7.76
CA GLY A 49 0.49 3.36 7.37
C GLY A 49 -0.89 3.98 7.28
N ILE A 50 -1.60 3.77 6.17
CA ILE A 50 -3.03 4.08 6.10
C ILE A 50 -3.76 3.31 7.21
N PRO A 51 -4.59 3.97 8.05
CA PRO A 51 -5.26 3.30 9.16
C PRO A 51 -6.05 2.06 8.72
N ARG A 52 -5.91 0.98 9.50
CA ARG A 52 -6.44 -0.37 9.27
C ARG A 52 -5.62 -1.19 8.24
N GLY A 53 -5.49 -0.74 7.00
CA GLY A 53 -4.82 -1.52 5.93
C GLY A 53 -3.29 -1.49 6.02
N GLY A 54 -2.71 -0.31 6.19
CA GLY A 54 -1.27 -0.08 6.12
C GLY A 54 -0.48 -0.30 7.41
N MET A 55 -1.12 -0.37 8.57
CA MET A 55 -0.43 -0.35 9.89
C MET A 55 0.56 -1.51 10.07
N ARG A 56 0.22 -2.71 9.59
CA ARG A 56 1.11 -3.88 9.70
C ARG A 56 2.34 -3.72 8.81
N LEU A 57 2.14 -3.16 7.61
CA LEU A 57 3.23 -2.89 6.67
C LEU A 57 4.12 -1.74 7.17
N GLU A 58 3.55 -0.69 7.75
CA GLU A 58 4.31 0.39 8.41
C GLU A 58 5.25 -0.16 9.47
N LYS A 59 4.73 -0.99 10.39
CA LYS A 59 5.53 -1.62 11.46
C LYS A 59 6.70 -2.42 10.88
N ALA A 60 6.46 -3.17 9.81
CA ALA A 60 7.48 -3.99 9.16
C ALA A 60 8.51 -3.19 8.35
N LEU A 61 8.12 -2.03 7.81
CA LEU A 61 9.01 -1.12 7.06
C LEU A 61 9.86 -0.23 7.97
N LYS A 62 9.37 0.08 9.18
CA LYS A 62 10.04 0.99 10.12
C LYS A 62 11.53 0.67 10.37
N PRO A 63 12.01 -0.58 10.47
CA PRO A 63 13.43 -0.86 10.65
C PRO A 63 14.34 -0.48 9.47
N TYR A 64 13.77 -0.17 8.29
CA TYR A 64 14.52 0.13 7.06
C TYR A 64 14.63 1.63 6.76
N HIS A 65 14.16 2.50 7.65
CA HIS A 65 14.28 3.95 7.45
C HIS A 65 15.74 4.42 7.50
N ASP A 66 16.00 5.52 6.79
CA ASP A 66 17.25 6.27 6.86
C ASP A 66 16.98 7.69 7.39
N ASP A 67 17.52 8.02 8.56
CA ASP A 67 17.35 9.32 9.22
C ASP A 67 17.87 10.51 8.38
N ASN A 68 18.69 10.26 7.35
CA ASN A 68 19.19 11.31 6.46
C ASN A 68 18.24 11.62 5.29
N VAL A 69 17.10 10.94 5.20
CA VAL A 69 16.17 11.04 4.08
C VAL A 69 14.87 11.67 4.54
N SER A 70 14.41 12.73 3.88
CA SER A 70 13.16 13.42 4.24
C SER A 70 11.90 12.81 3.63
N THR A 71 12.03 11.85 2.71
CA THR A 71 10.89 11.24 2.02
C THR A 71 10.04 10.39 2.97
N VAL A 72 8.73 10.60 2.91
CA VAL A 72 7.71 9.83 3.61
C VAL A 72 7.19 8.72 2.70
N LEU A 73 7.32 7.47 3.13
CA LEU A 73 6.69 6.31 2.49
C LEU A 73 5.28 6.12 3.05
N VAL A 74 4.27 6.31 2.22
CA VAL A 74 2.87 6.04 2.58
C VAL A 74 2.53 4.59 2.19
N ALA A 75 2.13 3.78 3.17
CA ALA A 75 1.92 2.34 3.04
C ALA A 75 0.44 1.97 3.15
N ASP A 76 -0.06 1.12 2.27
CA ASP A 76 -1.38 0.48 2.39
C ASP A 76 -1.33 -0.99 1.94
N ASP A 77 -2.35 -1.79 2.28
CA ASP A 77 -2.38 -3.19 1.88
C ASP A 77 -2.92 -3.38 0.45
N VAL A 78 -4.06 -2.76 0.13
CA VAL A 78 -4.75 -2.90 -1.15
C VAL A 78 -5.16 -1.55 -1.73
N LEU A 79 -4.55 -1.16 -2.85
CA LEU A 79 -5.00 0.00 -3.62
C LEU A 79 -6.27 -0.33 -4.42
N THR A 80 -7.35 0.38 -4.08
CA THR A 80 -8.64 0.34 -4.78
C THR A 80 -8.88 1.62 -5.60
N THR A 81 -9.48 2.64 -5.00
CA THR A 81 -9.66 3.97 -5.61
C THR A 81 -8.45 4.89 -5.38
N GLY A 82 -7.72 4.69 -4.28
CA GLY A 82 -6.56 5.51 -3.89
C GLY A 82 -6.89 6.77 -3.09
N GLN A 83 -8.16 7.02 -2.74
CA GLN A 83 -8.55 8.25 -2.03
C GLN A 83 -7.87 8.41 -0.66
N SER A 84 -7.69 7.32 0.09
CA SER A 84 -6.98 7.33 1.38
C SER A 84 -5.52 7.73 1.23
N MET A 85 -4.82 7.08 0.29
CA MET A 85 -3.44 7.36 -0.07
C MET A 85 -3.26 8.82 -0.50
N GLU A 86 -4.16 9.30 -1.37
CA GLU A 86 -4.10 10.66 -1.90
C GLU A 86 -4.29 11.73 -0.82
N GLY A 87 -5.23 11.54 0.12
CA GLY A 87 -5.41 12.47 1.23
C GLY A 87 -4.18 12.58 2.13
N VAL A 88 -3.49 11.46 2.35
CA VAL A 88 -2.25 11.44 3.13
C VAL A 88 -1.08 12.06 2.36
N ARG A 89 -0.98 11.82 1.05
CA ARG A 89 0.01 12.48 0.19
C ARG A 89 -0.11 14.00 0.27
N VAL A 90 -1.31 14.52 0.02
CA VAL A 90 -1.58 15.97 0.07
C VAL A 90 -1.20 16.54 1.43
N PHE A 91 -1.59 15.87 2.52
CA PHE A 91 -1.23 16.30 3.86
C PHE A 91 0.29 16.44 4.03
N PHE A 92 1.10 15.44 3.66
CA PHE A 92 2.55 15.51 3.85
C PHE A 92 3.23 16.51 2.91
N GLU A 93 2.80 16.60 1.65
CA GLU A 93 3.34 17.57 0.70
C GLU A 93 3.05 19.02 1.12
N GLU A 94 1.85 19.30 1.64
CA GLU A 94 1.50 20.61 2.22
C GLU A 94 2.37 20.98 3.43
N HIS A 95 2.94 19.98 4.11
CA HIS A 95 3.88 20.16 5.22
C HIS A 95 5.36 20.07 4.78
N GLY A 96 5.63 20.10 3.46
CA GLY A 96 6.97 20.19 2.90
C GLY A 96 7.75 18.87 2.80
N PHE A 97 7.05 17.73 2.84
CA PHE A 97 7.68 16.41 2.67
C PHE A 97 7.50 15.87 1.24
N ASP A 98 8.55 15.24 0.71
CA ASP A 98 8.42 14.39 -0.48
C ASP A 98 7.70 13.09 -0.11
N VAL A 99 6.81 12.61 -0.98
CA VAL A 99 5.99 11.43 -0.71
C VAL A 99 6.18 10.36 -1.77
N ILE A 100 6.35 9.12 -1.33
CA ILE A 100 6.28 7.92 -2.19
C ILE A 100 5.30 6.91 -1.63
N GLY A 101 4.43 6.38 -2.47
CA GLY A 101 3.44 5.38 -2.08
C GLY A 101 3.93 3.96 -2.32
N TRP A 102 3.57 3.04 -1.43
CA TRP A 102 3.71 1.60 -1.63
C TRP A 102 2.49 0.84 -1.14
N VAL A 103 2.00 -0.08 -1.98
CA VAL A 103 0.96 -1.05 -1.61
C VAL A 103 1.39 -2.49 -1.86
N ILE A 104 0.82 -3.43 -1.10
CA ILE A 104 1.04 -4.86 -1.37
C ILE A 104 0.36 -5.24 -2.69
N PHE A 105 -0.94 -4.98 -2.80
CA PHE A 105 -1.74 -5.28 -3.98
C PHE A 105 -2.34 -4.02 -4.58
N ALA A 106 -2.26 -3.87 -5.90
CA ALA A 106 -3.03 -2.90 -6.64
C ALA A 106 -4.02 -3.61 -7.58
N ARG A 107 -5.30 -3.24 -7.50
CA ARG A 107 -6.33 -3.83 -8.37
C ARG A 107 -6.20 -3.39 -9.83
N LYS A 108 -5.63 -2.21 -10.07
CA LYS A 108 -5.37 -1.60 -11.39
C LYS A 108 -3.99 -0.94 -11.37
N LYS A 109 -3.54 -0.42 -12.51
CA LYS A 109 -2.33 0.41 -12.59
C LYS A 109 -2.42 1.55 -11.54
N PRO A 110 -1.49 1.64 -10.59
CA PRO A 110 -1.44 2.74 -9.63
C PRO A 110 -1.16 4.11 -10.29
N PRO A 111 -1.46 5.24 -9.62
CA PRO A 111 -0.93 6.54 -10.01
C PRO A 111 0.61 6.56 -9.91
N GLU A 112 1.26 7.48 -10.61
CA GLU A 112 2.74 7.48 -10.81
C GLU A 112 3.55 7.51 -9.51
N TRP A 113 3.02 8.16 -8.47
CA TRP A 113 3.69 8.27 -7.18
C TRP A 113 3.52 7.01 -6.28
N VAL A 114 2.66 6.08 -6.67
CA VAL A 114 2.38 4.83 -5.91
C VAL A 114 2.97 3.62 -6.63
N ASN A 115 3.77 2.86 -5.90
CA ASN A 115 4.30 1.58 -6.33
C ASN A 115 3.47 0.43 -5.77
N ALA A 116 3.51 -0.72 -6.43
CA ALA A 116 2.83 -1.93 -5.96
C ALA A 116 3.73 -3.15 -6.07
N VAL A 117 3.68 -4.04 -5.08
CA VAL A 117 4.40 -5.32 -5.15
C VAL A 117 3.73 -6.24 -6.16
N PHE A 118 2.40 -6.29 -6.15
CA PHE A 118 1.59 -7.06 -7.10
C PHE A 118 0.53 -6.16 -7.74
N ILE A 119 0.47 -6.16 -9.08
CA ILE A 119 -0.59 -5.49 -9.85
C ILE A 119 -1.47 -6.57 -10.48
N LEU A 120 -2.74 -6.63 -10.11
CA LEU A 120 -3.65 -7.69 -10.55
C LEU A 120 -4.28 -7.41 -11.92
N GLY A 121 -4.42 -6.14 -12.29
CA GLY A 121 -4.97 -5.72 -13.58
C GLY A 121 -3.89 -5.09 -14.45
N GLY A 122 -3.41 -5.82 -15.45
CA GLY A 122 -2.54 -5.31 -16.51
C GLY A 122 -3.30 -5.20 -17.83
N LEU A 123 -3.45 -3.96 -18.32
CA LEU A 123 -3.89 -3.53 -19.66
C LEU A 123 -5.31 -3.97 -20.08
N VAL A 124 -6.29 -3.07 -19.95
CA VAL A 124 -7.29 -2.97 -21.02
C VAL A 124 -6.57 -2.21 -22.14
N GLY A 125 -6.44 -2.86 -23.30
CA GLY A 125 -5.72 -2.33 -24.47
C GLY A 125 -6.23 -0.98 -24.97
#